data_AF-A0A452ZNU6-F1
#
_entry.id   AF-A0A452ZNU6-F1
#
_cell.length_a   1.000
_cell.length_b   1.000
_cell.length_c   1.000
_cell.angle_alpha   90.00
_cell.angle_beta   90.00
_cell.angle_gamma   90.00
#
_symmetry.space_group_name_H-M   'P 1'
#
loop_
_entity.id
_entity.type
_entity.pdbx_description
1 polymer ?
#
loop_
_entity_poly.entity_id
_entity_poly.type
_entity_poly.pdbx_seq_one_letter_code
_entity_poly.pdbx_strand_id
1 'polypeptide(L)'
;RNWLKTAKSVCPSDEAKEFRLDNLEKEINALESEFSGEDQCIGFCHNDLQYGNIMIDEETKALTIIDYEYASFNPIAFDISNHFCEMAADYHSEEPHILDYTKYPDLDERKRFVQTYLSSSGEEPDAEKIKDLMNNIEKYTLASHLVWGLWGIISVGSFA
;
A
#
# COMPACT_ATOMS: atom_id res chain seq x y z
N ARG A 1 2.12 8.46 13.45
CA ARG A 1 3.45 9.10 13.25
C ARG A 1 3.30 10.09 12.09
N ASN A 2 3.83 11.31 12.15
CA ASN A 2 3.74 12.25 11.02
C ASN A 2 5.00 12.12 10.16
N TRP A 3 4.97 11.23 9.16
CA TRP A 3 6.12 10.93 8.30
C TRP A 3 6.54 12.11 7.44
N LEU A 4 5.61 12.93 6.95
CA LEU A 4 5.97 14.14 6.20
C LEU A 4 6.83 15.09 7.04
N LYS A 5 6.47 15.32 8.30
CA LYS A 5 7.26 16.15 9.21
C LYS A 5 8.65 15.55 9.45
N THR A 6 8.74 14.23 9.64
CA THR A 6 10.03 13.55 9.80
C THR A 6 10.87 13.64 8.54
N ALA A 7 10.31 13.36 7.36
CA ALA A 7 11.00 13.47 6.07
C ALA A 7 11.55 14.88 5.86
N LYS A 8 10.74 15.92 6.10
CA LYS A 8 11.19 17.34 6.05
C LYS A 8 12.33 17.66 7.02
N SER A 9 12.42 16.95 8.15
CA SER A 9 13.47 17.21 9.16
C SER A 9 14.81 16.55 8.86
N VAL A 10 14.81 15.48 8.06
CA VAL A 10 16.02 14.69 7.74
C VAL A 10 16.48 14.87 6.29
N CYS A 11 15.62 15.34 5.39
CA CYS A 11 15.94 15.55 3.98
C CYS A 11 16.69 16.88 3.78
N PRO A 12 17.85 16.88 3.08
CA PRO A 12 18.55 18.10 2.69
C PRO A 12 17.66 19.08 1.93
N SER A 13 17.89 20.38 2.10
CA SER A 13 17.01 21.43 1.55
C SER A 13 16.88 21.45 0.03
N ASP A 14 17.91 20.98 -0.69
CA ASP A 14 17.91 20.98 -2.15
C ASP A 14 17.10 19.78 -2.68
N GLU A 15 17.25 18.61 -2.05
CA GLU A 15 16.44 17.41 -2.33
C GLU A 15 14.97 17.60 -1.93
N ALA A 16 14.71 18.23 -0.78
CA ALA A 16 13.34 18.50 -0.32
C ALA A 16 12.55 19.36 -1.32
N LYS A 17 13.23 20.27 -2.04
CA LYS A 17 12.65 21.06 -3.14
C LYS A 17 12.42 20.20 -4.38
N GLU A 18 13.37 19.34 -4.73
CA GLU A 18 13.25 18.41 -5.86
C GLU A 18 12.05 17.46 -5.68
N PHE A 19 11.91 16.86 -4.50
CA PHE A 19 10.77 16.02 -4.13
C PHE A 19 9.48 16.81 -3.84
N ARG A 20 9.54 18.14 -3.85
CA ARG A 20 8.41 19.04 -3.55
C ARG A 20 7.70 18.72 -2.23
N LEU A 21 8.46 18.42 -1.17
CA LEU A 21 7.90 18.07 0.13
C LEU A 21 7.00 19.17 0.72
N ASP A 22 7.21 20.43 0.33
CA ASP A 22 6.36 21.56 0.72
C ASP A 22 4.93 21.48 0.16
N ASN A 23 4.73 20.79 -0.96
CA ASN A 23 3.40 20.60 -1.55
C ASN A 23 2.68 19.38 -0.98
N LEU A 24 3.42 18.37 -0.51
CA LEU A 24 2.85 17.10 -0.03
C LEU A 24 1.83 17.26 1.10
N GLU A 25 1.94 18.29 1.94
CA GLU A 25 0.95 18.54 2.99
C GLU A 25 -0.44 18.83 2.38
N LYS A 26 -0.50 19.58 1.28
CA LYS A 26 -1.74 19.85 0.57
C LYS A 26 -2.26 18.61 -0.15
N GLU A 27 -1.37 17.81 -0.73
CA GLU A 27 -1.74 16.58 -1.44
C GLU A 27 -2.27 15.52 -0.47
N ILE A 28 -1.64 15.35 0.70
CA ILE A 28 -2.12 14.46 1.76
C ILE A 28 -3.50 14.92 2.24
N ASN A 29 -3.68 16.21 2.54
CA ASN A 29 -4.98 16.73 2.99
C ASN A 29 -6.09 16.55 1.93
N ALA A 30 -5.75 16.69 0.64
CA ALA A 30 -6.68 16.44 -0.45
C ALA A 30 -7.07 14.96 -0.50
N LEU A 31 -6.10 14.06 -0.40
CA LEU A 31 -6.37 12.61 -0.40
C LEU A 31 -7.18 12.18 0.83
N GLU A 32 -6.86 12.71 2.02
CA GLU A 32 -7.64 12.49 3.24
C GLU A 32 -9.09 12.99 3.10
N SER A 33 -9.31 14.08 2.36
CA SER A 33 -10.66 14.59 2.09
C SER A 33 -11.45 13.67 1.16
N GLU A 34 -10.80 13.01 0.19
CA GLU A 34 -11.44 12.01 -0.68
C GLU A 34 -11.88 10.73 0.06
N PHE A 35 -11.31 10.50 1.26
CA PHE A 35 -11.72 9.44 2.17
C PHE A 35 -12.82 9.88 3.15
N SER A 36 -13.04 11.19 3.31
CA SER A 36 -13.99 11.71 4.28
C SER A 36 -15.43 11.46 3.83
N GLY A 37 -16.19 10.68 4.63
CA GLY A 37 -17.59 10.35 4.38
C GLY A 37 -17.86 8.96 3.79
N GLU A 38 -16.82 8.15 3.55
CA GLU A 38 -16.97 6.75 3.19
C GLU A 38 -16.92 5.86 4.44
N ASP A 39 -17.86 4.92 4.53
CA ASP A 39 -17.84 3.90 5.59
C ASP A 39 -16.72 2.90 5.27
N GLN A 40 -15.55 3.10 5.88
CA GLN A 40 -14.38 2.28 5.60
C GLN A 40 -14.43 0.98 6.39
N CYS A 41 -14.21 -0.13 5.70
CA CYS A 41 -14.05 -1.43 6.36
C CYS A 41 -12.67 -1.49 7.02
N ILE A 42 -12.65 -1.27 8.35
CA ILE A 42 -11.42 -1.36 9.16
C ILE A 42 -11.18 -2.82 9.57
N GLY A 43 -9.95 -3.28 9.37
CA GLY A 43 -9.49 -4.60 9.77
C GLY A 43 -8.10 -4.57 10.36
N PHE A 44 -7.65 -5.69 10.95
CA PHE A 44 -6.26 -5.84 11.32
C PHE A 44 -5.44 -6.11 10.06
N CYS A 45 -4.67 -5.10 9.64
CA CYS A 45 -3.91 -5.09 8.40
C CYS A 45 -2.43 -5.34 8.70
N HIS A 46 -1.76 -6.01 7.77
CA HIS A 46 -0.30 -6.21 7.82
C HIS A 46 0.44 -4.91 7.51
N ASN A 47 -0.09 -4.13 6.57
CA ASN A 47 0.40 -2.85 6.02
C ASN A 47 1.69 -2.95 5.19
N ASP A 48 2.32 -4.12 5.12
CA ASP A 48 3.54 -4.37 4.33
C ASP A 48 3.52 -5.74 3.63
N LEU A 49 2.48 -6.04 2.85
CA LEU A 49 2.32 -7.32 2.14
C LEU A 49 3.15 -7.42 0.85
N GLN A 50 4.45 -7.20 0.96
CA GLN A 50 5.43 -7.49 -0.10
C GLN A 50 5.77 -8.99 -0.16
N TYR A 51 6.30 -9.47 -1.30
CA TYR A 51 6.39 -10.91 -1.59
C TYR A 51 7.38 -11.69 -0.69
N GLY A 52 8.38 -11.05 -0.12
CA GLY A 52 9.28 -11.59 0.89
C GLY A 52 8.63 -11.80 2.26
N ASN A 53 7.49 -11.15 2.54
CA ASN A 53 6.69 -11.37 3.76
C ASN A 53 5.64 -12.49 3.58
N ILE A 54 5.63 -13.18 2.42
CA ILE A 54 4.71 -14.27 2.10
C ILE A 54 5.50 -15.55 1.85
N MET A 55 5.45 -16.48 2.80
CA MET A 55 6.12 -17.77 2.72
C MET A 55 5.19 -18.81 2.10
N ILE A 56 5.70 -19.63 1.19
CA ILE A 56 4.96 -20.74 0.58
C ILE A 56 5.65 -22.04 0.96
N ASP A 57 4.91 -22.94 1.62
CA ASP A 57 5.37 -24.32 1.82
C ASP A 57 5.29 -25.08 0.49
N GLU A 58 6.41 -25.63 0.01
CA GLU A 58 6.45 -26.21 -1.33
C GLU A 58 5.64 -27.50 -1.49
N GLU A 59 5.49 -28.28 -0.42
CA GLU A 59 4.76 -29.56 -0.45
C GLU A 59 3.25 -29.36 -0.33
N THR A 60 2.82 -28.58 0.65
CA THR A 60 1.40 -28.36 0.99
C THR A 60 0.78 -27.20 0.23
N LYS A 61 1.60 -26.31 -0.35
CA LYS A 61 1.20 -25.01 -0.92
C LYS A 61 0.52 -24.09 0.09
N ALA A 62 0.72 -24.32 1.39
CA ALA A 62 0.23 -23.44 2.43
C ALA A 62 0.98 -22.10 2.39
N LEU A 63 0.23 -21.01 2.47
CA LEU A 63 0.77 -19.66 2.58
C LEU A 63 0.86 -19.26 4.05
N THR A 64 1.98 -18.68 4.46
CA THR A 64 2.18 -18.10 5.79
C THR A 64 2.68 -16.67 5.65
N ILE A 65 1.95 -15.72 6.21
CA ILE A 65 2.35 -14.30 6.26
C ILE A 65 3.20 -14.08 7.51
N ILE A 66 4.31 -13.37 7.38
CA ILE A 66 5.28 -13.09 8.45
C ILE A 66 5.65 -11.60 8.48
N ASP A 67 6.36 -11.18 9.53
CA ASP A 67 6.90 -9.82 9.70
C ASP A 67 5.86 -8.70 9.85
N TYR A 68 5.08 -8.79 10.94
CA TYR A 68 4.00 -7.86 11.28
C TYR A 68 4.50 -6.52 11.89
N GLU A 69 5.68 -6.03 11.52
CA GLU A 69 6.26 -4.83 12.17
C GLU A 69 5.45 -3.54 11.95
N TYR A 70 4.75 -3.44 10.81
CA TYR A 70 3.85 -2.33 10.48
C TYR A 70 2.37 -2.62 10.80
N ALA A 71 2.07 -3.81 11.35
CA ALA A 71 0.70 -4.26 11.48
C ALA A 71 -0.11 -3.39 12.47
N SER A 72 -1.33 -3.05 12.07
CA SER A 72 -2.25 -2.24 12.88
C SER A 72 -3.68 -2.32 12.35
N PHE A 73 -4.64 -1.80 13.10
CA PHE A 73 -5.98 -1.58 12.56
C PHE A 73 -5.96 -0.44 11.54
N ASN A 74 -6.36 -0.75 10.32
CA ASN A 74 -6.31 0.15 9.17
C ASN A 74 -7.46 -0.22 8.19
N PRO A 75 -7.82 0.64 7.22
CA PRO A 75 -8.71 0.26 6.14
C PRO A 75 -8.14 -0.92 5.37
N ILE A 76 -8.92 -1.99 5.21
CA ILE A 76 -8.51 -3.19 4.46
C ILE A 76 -8.11 -2.85 3.02
N ALA A 77 -8.76 -1.84 2.44
CA ALA A 77 -8.43 -1.34 1.12
C ALA A 77 -6.97 -0.86 1.02
N PHE A 78 -6.38 -0.29 2.08
CA PHE A 78 -4.98 0.08 2.10
C PHE A 78 -4.08 -1.16 1.96
N ASP A 79 -4.30 -2.19 2.79
CA ASP A 79 -3.47 -3.40 2.80
C ASP A 79 -3.49 -4.13 1.45
N ILE A 80 -4.68 -4.24 0.85
CA ILE A 80 -4.86 -4.82 -0.49
C ILE A 80 -4.20 -3.93 -1.57
N SER A 81 -4.41 -2.62 -1.52
CA SER A 81 -3.81 -1.69 -2.48
C SER A 81 -2.28 -1.73 -2.42
N ASN A 82 -1.72 -1.85 -1.22
CA ASN A 82 -0.29 -1.97 -1.00
C ASN A 82 0.25 -3.25 -1.63
N HIS A 83 -0.40 -4.38 -1.37
CA HIS A 83 -0.05 -5.66 -1.97
C HIS A 83 -0.03 -5.60 -3.51
N PHE A 84 -0.99 -4.90 -4.13
CA PHE A 84 -1.00 -4.70 -5.59
C PHE A 84 0.14 -3.80 -6.07
N CYS A 85 0.51 -2.76 -5.32
CA CYS A 85 1.67 -1.92 -5.65
C CYS A 85 2.97 -2.74 -5.64
N GLU A 86 3.12 -3.64 -4.68
CA GLU A 86 4.29 -4.51 -4.54
C GLU A 86 4.48 -5.49 -5.71
N MET A 87 3.42 -5.80 -6.48
CA MET A 87 3.55 -6.63 -7.68
C MET A 87 4.36 -5.96 -8.80
N ALA A 88 4.48 -4.63 -8.77
CA ALA A 88 5.32 -3.87 -9.70
C ALA A 88 6.79 -3.81 -9.25
N ALA A 89 7.10 -4.16 -7.99
CA ALA A 89 8.46 -4.13 -7.46
C ALA A 89 9.20 -5.45 -7.73
N ASP A 90 10.50 -5.34 -8.05
CA ASP A 90 11.40 -6.49 -8.13
C ASP A 90 12.71 -6.16 -7.40
N TYR A 91 12.72 -6.48 -6.10
CA TYR A 91 13.86 -6.24 -5.21
C TYR A 91 15.08 -7.12 -5.51
N HIS A 92 14.96 -8.09 -6.44
CA HIS A 92 16.06 -8.94 -6.88
C HIS A 92 16.61 -8.53 -8.27
N SER A 93 16.04 -7.52 -8.91
CA SER A 93 16.52 -7.00 -10.19
C SER A 93 17.82 -6.19 -10.03
N GLU A 94 18.49 -5.89 -11.15
CA GLU A 94 19.68 -5.01 -11.16
C GLU A 94 19.34 -3.56 -10.77
N GLU A 95 18.08 -3.14 -11.01
CA GLU A 95 17.58 -1.80 -10.72
C GLU A 95 16.32 -1.86 -9.82
N PRO A 96 16.44 -2.28 -8.55
CA PRO A 96 15.29 -2.57 -7.66
C PRO A 96 14.45 -1.33 -7.30
N HIS A 97 14.92 -0.14 -7.67
CA HIS A 97 14.22 1.13 -7.48
C HIS A 97 13.29 1.48 -8.67
N ILE A 98 13.35 0.73 -9.77
CA ILE A 98 12.51 0.92 -10.95
C ILE A 98 11.32 -0.05 -10.88
N LEU A 99 10.11 0.51 -10.81
CA LEU A 99 8.88 -0.27 -10.76
C LEU A 99 8.38 -0.62 -12.18
N ASP A 100 8.04 -1.90 -12.39
CA ASP A 100 7.46 -2.40 -13.63
C ASP A 100 5.93 -2.46 -13.52
N TYR A 101 5.29 -1.34 -13.85
CA TYR A 101 3.82 -1.25 -13.82
C TYR A 101 3.11 -2.13 -14.86
N THR A 102 3.82 -2.80 -15.77
CA THR A 102 3.20 -3.84 -16.61
C THR A 102 2.80 -5.08 -15.82
N LYS A 103 3.38 -5.26 -14.62
CA LYS A 103 3.04 -6.33 -13.67
C LYS A 103 1.96 -5.95 -12.67
N TYR A 104 1.57 -4.68 -12.59
CA TYR A 104 0.46 -4.27 -11.72
C TYR A 104 -0.82 -4.98 -12.16
N PRO A 105 -1.61 -5.56 -11.24
CA PRO A 105 -2.73 -6.42 -11.61
C PRO A 105 -3.79 -5.64 -12.38
N ASP A 106 -4.27 -6.21 -13.49
CA ASP A 106 -5.32 -5.60 -14.28
C ASP A 106 -6.67 -5.58 -13.54
N LEU A 107 -7.70 -5.02 -14.17
CA LEU A 107 -9.01 -4.90 -13.54
C LEU A 107 -9.64 -6.26 -13.19
N ASP A 108 -9.44 -7.28 -14.04
CA ASP A 108 -10.02 -8.60 -13.85
C ASP A 108 -9.31 -9.36 -12.72
N GLU A 109 -8.00 -9.23 -12.63
CA GLU A 109 -7.19 -9.77 -11.52
C GLU A 109 -7.58 -9.15 -10.18
N ARG A 110 -7.61 -7.82 -10.10
CA ARG A 110 -7.98 -7.10 -8.87
C ARG A 110 -9.39 -7.46 -8.42
N LYS A 111 -10.35 -7.52 -9.36
CA LYS A 111 -11.73 -7.91 -9.07
C LYS A 111 -11.79 -9.35 -8.55
N ARG A 112 -11.06 -10.28 -9.15
CA ARG A 112 -11.01 -11.67 -8.71
C ARG A 112 -10.46 -11.78 -7.29
N PHE A 113 -9.37 -11.08 -6.99
CA PHE A 113 -8.81 -11.01 -5.64
C PHE A 113 -9.82 -10.50 -4.62
N VAL A 114 -10.48 -9.38 -4.91
CA VAL A 114 -11.51 -8.77 -4.03
C VAL A 114 -12.68 -9.73 -3.79
N GLN A 115 -13.16 -10.40 -4.83
CA GLN A 115 -14.23 -11.40 -4.71
C GLN A 115 -13.81 -12.55 -3.80
N THR A 116 -12.62 -13.11 -3.99
CA THR A 116 -12.09 -14.19 -3.15
C THR A 116 -11.91 -13.74 -1.71
N TYR A 117 -11.37 -12.55 -1.48
CA TYR A 117 -11.18 -11.99 -0.15
C TYR A 117 -12.51 -11.84 0.60
N LEU A 118 -13.50 -11.19 -0.02
CA LEU A 118 -14.81 -10.96 0.61
C LEU A 118 -15.58 -12.26 0.84
N SER A 119 -15.39 -13.28 0.00
CA SER A 119 -16.04 -14.59 0.15
C SER A 119 -15.35 -15.50 1.18
N SER A 120 -14.19 -15.09 1.72
CA SER A 120 -13.38 -15.93 2.62
C SER A 120 -14.07 -16.26 3.96
N SER A 121 -15.05 -15.45 4.37
CA SER A 121 -15.90 -15.71 5.54
C SER A 121 -17.01 -16.73 5.29
N GLY A 122 -17.17 -17.20 4.04
CA GLY A 122 -18.21 -18.15 3.64
C GLY A 122 -19.51 -17.51 3.12
N GLU A 123 -19.57 -16.18 3.04
CA GLU A 123 -20.71 -15.45 2.45
C GLU A 123 -20.33 -14.89 1.08
N GLU A 124 -21.18 -15.11 0.07
CA GLU A 124 -20.99 -14.51 -1.24
C GLU A 124 -21.25 -12.99 -1.16
N PRO A 125 -20.27 -12.14 -1.52
CA PRO A 125 -20.45 -10.71 -1.50
C PRO A 125 -21.41 -10.26 -2.61
N ASP A 126 -22.26 -9.28 -2.30
CA ASP A 126 -23.03 -8.60 -3.32
C ASP A 126 -22.13 -7.74 -4.24
N ALA A 127 -22.66 -7.40 -5.41
CA ALA A 127 -21.94 -6.64 -6.42
C ALA A 127 -21.58 -5.21 -5.98
N GLU A 128 -22.33 -4.65 -5.02
CA GLU A 128 -22.11 -3.30 -4.49
C GLU A 128 -20.88 -3.28 -3.58
N LYS A 129 -20.77 -4.23 -2.65
CA LYS A 129 -19.57 -4.40 -1.79
C LYS A 129 -18.29 -4.62 -2.58
N ILE A 130 -18.34 -5.43 -3.64
CA ILE A 130 -17.19 -5.64 -4.52
C ILE A 130 -16.78 -4.31 -5.17
N LYS A 131 -17.77 -3.58 -5.73
CA LYS A 131 -17.53 -2.30 -6.40
C LYS A 131 -16.96 -1.26 -5.44
N ASP A 132 -17.50 -1.18 -4.22
CA ASP A 132 -17.08 -0.21 -3.22
C ASP A 132 -15.65 -0.49 -2.73
N LEU A 133 -15.32 -1.76 -2.43
CA LEU A 133 -13.96 -2.11 -2.05
C LEU A 133 -12.96 -1.87 -3.19
N MET A 134 -13.34 -2.18 -4.44
CA MET A 134 -12.51 -1.85 -5.62
C MET A 134 -12.26 -0.34 -5.74
N ASN A 135 -13.29 0.50 -5.61
CA ASN A 135 -13.12 1.96 -5.67
C ASN A 135 -12.20 2.47 -4.55
N ASN A 136 -12.34 1.93 -3.34
CA ASN A 136 -11.49 2.28 -2.22
C ASN A 136 -10.04 1.88 -2.47
N ILE A 137 -9.79 0.68 -2.99
CA ILE A 137 -8.44 0.21 -3.35
C ILE A 137 -7.75 1.18 -4.31
N GLU A 138 -8.43 1.64 -5.36
CA GLU A 138 -7.84 2.59 -6.32
C GLU A 138 -7.42 3.90 -5.65
N LYS A 139 -8.23 4.43 -4.72
CA LYS A 139 -7.87 5.64 -3.97
C LYS A 139 -6.67 5.40 -3.05
N TYR A 140 -6.62 4.23 -2.41
CA TYR A 140 -5.53 3.88 -1.49
C TYR A 140 -4.21 3.54 -2.19
N THR A 141 -4.20 3.22 -3.49
CA THR A 141 -2.96 3.07 -4.28
C THR A 141 -2.09 4.32 -4.20
N LEU A 142 -2.69 5.52 -4.29
CA LEU A 142 -1.94 6.77 -4.11
C LEU A 142 -1.39 6.93 -2.68
N ALA A 143 -2.18 6.52 -1.69
CA ALA A 143 -1.75 6.56 -0.29
C ALA A 143 -0.57 5.63 -0.02
N SER A 144 -0.57 4.41 -0.58
CA SER A 144 0.55 3.45 -0.47
C SER A 144 1.85 4.06 -1.02
N HIS A 145 1.81 4.64 -2.22
CA HIS A 145 3.00 5.30 -2.79
C HIS A 145 3.48 6.49 -1.95
N LEU A 146 2.58 7.31 -1.41
CA LEU A 146 2.95 8.42 -0.52
C LEU A 146 3.63 7.93 0.77
N VAL A 147 3.06 6.89 1.39
CA VAL A 147 3.56 6.27 2.62
C VAL A 147 4.99 5.75 2.39
N TRP A 148 5.21 4.89 1.40
CA TRP A 148 6.52 4.29 1.17
C TRP A 148 7.55 5.24 0.56
N GLY A 149 7.11 6.22 -0.25
CA GLY A 149 7.98 7.30 -0.72
C GLY A 149 8.53 8.14 0.43
N LEU A 150 7.67 8.55 1.37
CA LEU A 150 8.10 9.26 2.58
C LEU A 150 8.99 8.40 3.46
N TRP A 151 8.67 7.11 3.61
CA TRP A 151 9.51 6.17 4.35
C TRP A 151 10.91 6.06 3.74
N GLY A 152 11.03 5.96 2.41
CA GLY A 152 12.32 5.91 1.72
C GLY A 152 13.21 7.12 2.02
N ILE A 153 12.64 8.33 2.01
CA ILE A 153 13.35 9.57 2.36
C ILE A 153 13.83 9.52 3.82
N ILE A 154 12.96 9.09 4.75
CA ILE A 154 13.30 8.98 6.17
C ILE A 154 14.41 7.96 6.40
N SER A 155 14.35 6.83 5.70
CA SER A 155 15.31 5.74 5.80
C SER A 155 16.70 6.18 5.40
N VAL A 156 16.86 6.96 4.32
CA VAL A 156 18.18 7.50 3.93
C VAL A 156 18.64 8.60 4.90
N GLY A 157 17.77 9.56 5.23
CA GLY A 157 18.13 10.69 6.09
C GLY A 157 18.44 10.32 7.54
N SER A 158 18.05 9.14 8.01
CA SER A 158 18.40 8.63 9.34
C SER A 158 19.84 8.09 9.44
N PHE A 159 20.52 7.90 8.31
CA PHE A 159 21.92 7.44 8.24
C PHE A 159 22.92 8.55 7.85
N ALA A 160 22.45 9.77 7.62
CA ALA A 160 23.25 10.96 7.33
C ALA A 160 23.50 11.80 8.60
#